data_AF-A0A973HJK8-F1
#
_entry.id   AF-A0A973HJK8-F1
#
_cell.length_a   1.000
_cell.length_b   1.000
_cell.length_c   1.000
_cell.angle_alpha   90.00
_cell.angle_beta   90.00
_cell.angle_gamma   90.00
#
_symmetry.space_group_name_H-M   'P 1'
#
loop_
_entity.id
_entity.type
_entity.pdbx_description
1 polymer ?
#
loop_
_entity_poly.entity_id
_entity_poly.type
_entity_poly.pdbx_seq_one_letter_code
_entity_poly.pdbx_strand_id
1 'polypeptide(L)'
;MDSGEENKLLKVWRQKLVPVIYREEKGRPLLVRLKYSDYNRQWLQKLGRSYPEWNSQYHHWEVPKSWFNDLVECLLKRCGQLYVIQSYNENEKCCFACQNAIYHICQCSCMGANHGSQNADNEWFSVSEAFVVNRKGRQMACRLMQNNLTQSPPTDST
;
A
#
# COMPACT_ATOMS: atom_id res chain seq x y z
N MET A 1 11.31 23.34 6.18
CA MET A 1 11.46 22.96 4.76
C MET A 1 10.89 21.56 4.63
N ASP A 2 9.65 21.43 4.17
CA ASP A 2 8.92 20.13 4.14
C ASP A 2 7.75 20.13 3.13
N SER A 3 7.54 21.25 2.41
CA SER A 3 6.34 21.48 1.62
C SER A 3 6.33 20.69 0.30
N GLY A 4 7.49 20.35 -0.27
CA GLY A 4 7.57 19.61 -1.54
C GLY A 4 7.16 18.15 -1.42
N GLU A 5 7.63 17.48 -0.35
CA GLU A 5 7.38 16.07 -0.08
C GLU A 5 5.96 15.83 0.45
N GLU A 6 5.47 16.68 1.37
CA GLU A 6 4.06 16.64 1.79
C GLU A 6 3.12 16.84 0.59
N ASN A 7 3.48 17.74 -0.34
CA ASN A 7 2.75 17.90 -1.60
C ASN A 7 2.79 16.63 -2.47
N LYS A 8 3.90 15.88 -2.49
CA LYS A 8 3.99 14.60 -3.21
C LYS A 8 3.05 13.56 -2.60
N LEU A 9 3.03 13.43 -1.26
CA LEU A 9 2.11 12.52 -0.57
C LEU A 9 0.65 12.89 -0.85
N LEU A 10 0.31 14.18 -0.80
CA LEU A 10 -1.03 14.67 -1.11
C LEU A 10 -1.43 14.38 -2.56
N LYS A 11 -0.50 14.48 -3.53
CA LYS A 11 -0.74 14.09 -4.92
C LYS A 11 -1.05 12.60 -5.04
N VAL A 12 -0.26 11.73 -4.39
CA VAL A 12 -0.52 10.28 -4.35
C VAL A 12 -1.87 9.97 -3.70
N TRP A 13 -2.23 10.65 -2.61
CA TRP A 13 -3.52 10.45 -1.96
C TRP A 13 -4.70 10.95 -2.81
N ARG A 14 -4.55 12.05 -3.54
CA ARG A 14 -5.66 12.67 -4.28
C ARG A 14 -5.86 12.11 -5.69
N GLN A 15 -4.87 11.43 -6.27
CA GLN A 15 -5.05 10.80 -7.56
C GLN A 15 -6.14 9.71 -7.51
N LYS A 16 -6.73 9.41 -8.67
CA LYS A 16 -7.93 8.56 -8.80
C LYS A 16 -7.69 7.28 -9.63
N LEU A 17 -6.44 7.01 -9.99
CA LEU A 17 -6.05 5.94 -10.91
C LEU A 17 -5.57 4.71 -10.16
N VAL A 18 -4.55 4.87 -9.33
CA VAL A 18 -3.92 3.80 -8.56
C VAL A 18 -4.59 3.73 -7.18
N PRO A 19 -5.04 2.55 -6.71
CA PRO A 19 -5.54 2.39 -5.36
C PRO A 19 -4.53 2.86 -4.31
N VAL A 20 -5.00 3.44 -3.21
CA VAL A 20 -4.14 3.87 -2.10
C VAL A 20 -4.66 3.31 -0.80
N ILE A 21 -3.80 2.61 -0.06
CA ILE A 21 -4.04 2.23 1.33
C ILE A 21 -3.23 3.18 2.21
N TYR A 22 -3.92 3.92 3.07
CA TYR A 22 -3.30 4.68 4.15
C TYR A 22 -3.50 3.91 5.46
N ARG A 23 -2.39 3.53 6.09
CA ARG A 23 -2.36 2.87 7.39
C ARG A 23 -1.85 3.84 8.45
N GLU A 24 -2.78 4.36 9.23
CA GLU A 24 -2.45 5.12 10.44
C GLU A 24 -1.91 4.22 11.55
N GLU A 25 -1.35 4.85 12.59
CA GLU A 25 -0.88 4.16 13.79
C GLU A 25 -2.03 3.63 14.66
N LYS A 26 -1.69 3.13 15.85
CA LYS A 26 -2.55 2.32 16.72
C LYS A 26 -4.00 2.84 16.83
N GLY A 27 -4.95 1.92 16.69
CA GLY A 27 -6.37 2.13 16.99
C GLY A 27 -7.21 2.73 15.86
N ARG A 28 -6.63 3.03 14.68
CA ARG A 28 -7.36 3.61 13.54
C ARG A 28 -7.63 2.59 12.43
N PRO A 29 -8.74 2.73 11.67
CA PRO A 29 -9.01 1.92 10.50
C PRO A 29 -7.98 2.17 9.39
N LEU A 30 -7.94 1.29 8.38
CA LEU A 30 -7.26 1.61 7.12
C LEU A 30 -8.15 2.57 6.34
N LEU A 31 -7.55 3.60 5.77
CA LEU A 31 -8.22 4.46 4.82
C LEU A 31 -7.87 3.99 3.41
N VAL A 32 -8.88 3.74 2.59
CA VAL A 32 -8.69 3.14 1.27
C VAL A 32 -9.31 4.02 0.21
N ARG A 33 -8.50 4.49 -0.74
CA ARG A 33 -9.00 5.17 -1.94
C ARG A 33 -8.96 4.23 -3.12
N LEU A 34 -10.10 4.15 -3.78
CA LEU A 34 -10.33 3.35 -4.98
C LEU A 34 -10.87 4.26 -6.07
N LYS A 35 -10.65 3.88 -7.34
CA LYS A 35 -11.44 4.42 -8.45
C LYS A 35 -12.92 4.17 -8.15
N TYR A 36 -13.77 5.17 -8.39
CA TYR A 36 -15.21 5.04 -8.14
C TYR A 36 -15.80 3.87 -8.93
N SER A 37 -16.65 3.09 -8.26
CA SER A 37 -17.46 2.03 -8.83
C SER A 37 -18.58 1.70 -7.85
N ASP A 38 -19.79 1.49 -8.38
CA ASP A 38 -20.95 1.07 -7.60
C ASP A 38 -20.72 -0.29 -6.90
N TYR A 39 -19.78 -1.09 -7.40
CA TYR A 39 -19.42 -2.41 -6.85
C TYR A 39 -18.36 -2.35 -5.74
N ASN A 40 -17.77 -1.19 -5.44
CA ASN A 40 -16.67 -1.11 -4.48
C ASN A 40 -17.05 -1.61 -3.09
N ARG A 41 -18.26 -1.26 -2.61
CA ARG A 41 -18.75 -1.71 -1.30
C ARG A 41 -18.84 -3.23 -1.23
N GLN A 42 -19.51 -3.83 -2.22
CA GLN A 42 -19.70 -5.28 -2.30
C GLN A 42 -18.36 -6.01 -2.45
N TRP A 43 -17.43 -5.45 -3.23
CA TRP A 43 -16.11 -6.02 -3.39
C TRP A 43 -15.30 -5.99 -2.09
N LEU A 44 -15.29 -4.86 -1.36
CA LEU A 44 -14.63 -4.75 -0.06
C LEU A 44 -15.24 -5.70 0.98
N GLN A 45 -16.56 -5.86 1.00
CA GLN A 45 -17.25 -6.79 1.90
C GLN A 45 -16.87 -8.26 1.70
N LYS A 46 -16.28 -8.64 0.56
CA LYS A 46 -15.79 -10.01 0.35
C LYS A 46 -14.49 -10.31 1.13
N LEU A 47 -13.78 -9.28 1.61
CA LEU A 47 -12.55 -9.44 2.40
C LEU A 47 -12.82 -9.86 3.85
N GLY A 48 -14.04 -9.70 4.35
CA GLY A 48 -14.37 -10.12 5.71
C GLY A 48 -15.78 -9.76 6.15
N ARG A 49 -16.10 -10.04 7.41
CA ARG A 49 -17.46 -9.89 7.96
C ARG A 49 -17.84 -8.47 8.36
N SER A 50 -16.86 -7.56 8.49
CA SER A 50 -17.09 -6.17 8.86
C SER A 50 -17.63 -5.34 7.70
N TYR A 51 -18.40 -4.31 8.00
CA TYR A 51 -18.92 -3.40 6.98
C TYR A 51 -17.88 -2.31 6.65
N PRO A 52 -17.45 -2.18 5.39
CA PRO A 52 -16.67 -1.03 4.96
C PRO A 52 -17.54 0.22 4.99
N GLU A 53 -17.01 1.30 5.56
CA GLU A 53 -17.71 2.58 5.69
C GLU A 53 -17.20 3.57 4.66
N TRP A 54 -18.11 4.27 3.99
CA TRP A 54 -17.74 5.31 3.03
C TRP A 54 -17.73 6.66 3.73
N ASN A 55 -16.57 7.33 3.74
CA ASN A 55 -16.44 8.70 4.19
C ASN A 55 -16.65 9.65 3.01
N SER A 56 -17.86 10.21 2.88
CA SER A 56 -18.21 11.11 1.79
C SER A 56 -17.53 12.47 1.87
N GLN A 57 -17.13 12.94 3.06
CA GLN A 57 -16.44 14.21 3.22
C GLN A 57 -15.00 14.15 2.67
N TYR A 58 -14.31 13.04 2.90
CA TYR A 58 -12.89 12.89 2.54
C TYR A 58 -12.66 11.93 1.37
N HIS A 59 -13.73 11.36 0.81
CA HIS A 59 -13.74 10.48 -0.37
C HIS A 59 -12.83 9.25 -0.24
N HIS A 60 -12.97 8.51 0.86
CA HIS A 60 -12.29 7.23 1.07
C HIS A 60 -13.17 6.23 1.81
N TRP A 61 -12.81 4.96 1.70
CA TRP A 61 -13.36 3.90 2.52
C TRP A 61 -12.59 3.80 3.84
N GLU A 62 -13.27 3.42 4.91
CA GLU A 62 -12.69 2.99 6.17
C GLU A 62 -12.94 1.50 6.33
N VAL A 63 -11.88 0.73 6.54
CA VAL A 63 -11.95 -0.73 6.69
C VAL A 63 -11.12 -1.21 7.89
N PRO A 64 -11.39 -2.42 8.44
CA PRO A 64 -10.63 -2.95 9.56
C PRO A 64 -9.13 -3.02 9.29
N LYS A 65 -8.33 -2.71 10.31
CA LYS A 65 -6.86 -2.82 10.25
C LYS A 65 -6.38 -4.23 9.95
N SER A 66 -7.12 -5.25 10.39
CA SER A 66 -6.80 -6.66 10.16
C SER A 66 -6.82 -7.04 8.68
N TRP A 67 -7.52 -6.28 7.83
CA TRP A 67 -7.62 -6.57 6.39
C TRP A 67 -6.39 -6.16 5.60
N PHE A 68 -5.37 -5.58 6.23
CA PHE A 68 -4.26 -4.96 5.50
C PHE A 68 -3.58 -5.92 4.51
N ASN A 69 -3.26 -7.16 4.93
CA ASN A 69 -2.59 -8.12 4.06
C ASN A 69 -3.49 -8.53 2.89
N ASP A 70 -4.71 -8.99 3.19
CA ASP A 70 -5.67 -9.44 2.17
C ASP A 70 -6.01 -8.31 1.18
N LEU A 71 -6.13 -7.08 1.68
CA LEU A 71 -6.42 -5.91 0.86
C LEU A 71 -5.26 -5.59 -0.09
N VAL A 72 -4.01 -5.64 0.38
CA VAL A 72 -2.82 -5.47 -0.48
C VAL A 72 -2.83 -6.52 -1.59
N GLU A 73 -3.03 -7.78 -1.24
CA GLU A 73 -3.04 -8.85 -2.25
C GLU A 73 -4.18 -8.71 -3.25
N CYS A 74 -5.40 -8.50 -2.78
CA CYS A 74 -6.56 -8.37 -3.65
C CYS A 74 -6.45 -7.15 -4.57
N LEU A 75 -5.87 -6.04 -4.11
CA LEU A 75 -5.63 -4.87 -4.96
C LEU A 75 -4.51 -5.09 -5.97
N LEU A 76 -3.41 -5.76 -5.59
CA LEU A 76 -2.36 -6.11 -6.56
C LEU A 76 -2.87 -7.08 -7.63
N LYS A 77 -3.67 -8.08 -7.24
CA LYS A 77 -4.30 -9.03 -8.17
C LYS A 77 -5.34 -8.34 -9.08
N ARG A 78 -6.15 -7.42 -8.54
CA ARG A 78 -7.22 -6.73 -9.29
C ARG A 78 -6.74 -5.57 -10.16
N CYS A 79 -5.79 -4.79 -9.66
CA CYS A 79 -5.41 -3.50 -10.23
C CYS A 79 -3.98 -3.46 -10.76
N GLY A 80 -3.18 -4.51 -10.53
CA GLY A 80 -1.77 -4.61 -10.95
C GLY A 80 -0.81 -3.74 -10.13
N GLN A 81 -1.31 -2.72 -9.43
CA GLN A 81 -0.50 -1.82 -8.62
C GLN A 81 -1.33 -1.13 -7.53
N LEU A 82 -0.67 -0.71 -6.46
CA LEU A 82 -1.26 0.12 -5.41
C LEU A 82 -0.18 0.93 -4.69
N TYR A 83 -0.58 2.04 -4.08
CA TYR A 83 0.25 2.75 -3.11
C TYR A 83 -0.07 2.32 -1.68
N VAL A 84 0.96 2.13 -0.86
CA VAL A 84 0.83 2.03 0.60
C VAL A 84 1.48 3.26 1.23
N ILE A 85 0.72 3.97 2.07
CA ILE A 85 1.21 5.04 2.94
C ILE A 85 1.14 4.55 4.38
N GLN A 86 2.25 4.52 5.09
CA GLN A 86 2.29 4.05 6.48
C GLN A 86 3.49 4.61 7.25
N SER A 87 3.49 4.45 8.58
CA SER A 87 4.63 4.89 9.40
C SER A 87 5.93 4.23 8.95
N TYR A 88 6.98 5.03 9.04
CA TYR A 88 8.35 4.68 8.72
C TYR A 88 9.24 4.94 9.93
N ASN A 89 10.22 4.07 10.16
CA ASN A 89 11.22 4.24 11.19
C ASN A 89 12.63 4.07 10.60
N GLU A 90 13.35 5.17 10.41
CA GLU A 90 14.73 5.17 9.91
C GLU A 90 15.71 4.38 10.78
N ASN A 91 15.40 4.26 12.08
CA ASN A 91 16.21 3.54 13.06
C ASN A 91 15.91 2.04 13.07
N GLU A 92 14.77 1.60 12.53
CA GLU A 92 14.46 0.18 12.35
C GLU A 92 15.21 -0.35 11.12
N LYS A 93 16.41 -0.89 11.36
CA LYS A 93 17.26 -1.45 10.31
C LYS A 93 16.63 -2.71 9.72
N CYS A 94 16.70 -2.84 8.40
CA CYS A 94 16.25 -4.03 7.69
C CYS A 94 16.95 -5.26 8.27
N CYS A 95 16.17 -6.21 8.76
CA CYS A 95 16.69 -7.42 9.40
C CYS A 95 16.20 -8.68 8.68
N PHE A 96 16.68 -9.83 9.14
CA PHE A 96 16.29 -11.15 8.64
C PHE A 96 14.77 -11.36 8.63
N ALA A 97 14.06 -10.90 9.67
CA ALA A 97 12.60 -11.03 9.75
C ALA A 97 11.86 -10.23 8.66
N CYS A 98 12.39 -9.06 8.26
CA CYS A 98 11.86 -8.31 7.13
C CYS A 98 12.10 -9.07 5.81
N GLN A 99 13.31 -9.57 5.60
CA GLN A 99 13.67 -10.30 4.38
C GLN A 99 12.90 -11.60 4.19
N ASN A 100 12.47 -12.24 5.29
CA ASN A 100 11.70 -13.48 5.26
C ASN A 100 10.20 -13.26 5.55
N ALA A 101 9.72 -12.01 5.47
CA ALA A 101 8.35 -11.71 5.80
C ALA A 101 7.37 -12.38 4.83
N ILE A 102 6.30 -12.97 5.37
CA ILE A 102 5.19 -13.56 4.61
C ILE A 102 4.08 -12.51 4.38
N TYR A 103 3.93 -11.56 5.31
CA TYR A 103 2.88 -10.54 5.30
C TYR A 103 3.41 -9.20 4.79
N HIS A 104 2.54 -8.28 4.35
CA HIS A 104 2.92 -7.05 3.64
C HIS A 104 3.31 -5.86 4.53
N ILE A 105 3.38 -6.04 5.85
CA ILE A 105 3.66 -4.95 6.80
C ILE A 105 5.17 -4.72 6.89
N CYS A 106 5.63 -3.52 6.56
CA CYS A 106 7.05 -3.16 6.61
C CYS A 106 7.28 -1.70 7.05
N GLN A 107 7.82 -1.48 8.25
CA GLN A 107 8.12 -0.13 8.77
C GLN A 107 9.63 0.19 8.76
N CYS A 108 10.48 -0.74 8.28
CA CYS A 108 11.92 -0.55 8.29
C CYS A 108 12.42 0.55 7.36
N SER A 109 13.62 1.01 7.67
CA SER A 109 14.51 1.83 6.83
C SER A 109 14.59 1.40 5.36
N CYS A 110 14.38 0.12 5.07
CA CYS A 110 14.33 -0.48 3.72
C CYS A 110 13.16 0.00 2.84
N MET A 111 12.11 0.60 3.44
CA MET A 111 10.87 1.01 2.79
C MET A 111 10.11 -0.10 2.03
N GLY A 112 10.44 -1.37 2.28
CA GLY A 112 9.87 -2.52 1.58
C GLY A 112 10.75 -3.10 0.48
N ALA A 113 11.90 -2.49 0.14
CA ALA A 113 12.75 -2.93 -0.97
C ALA A 113 13.26 -4.37 -0.83
N ASN A 114 13.56 -4.79 0.40
CA ASN A 114 14.03 -6.14 0.70
C ASN A 114 12.95 -6.99 1.38
N HIS A 115 11.71 -6.48 1.47
CA HIS A 115 10.68 -7.09 2.30
C HIS A 115 10.15 -8.36 1.65
N GLY A 116 10.36 -9.50 2.31
CA GLY A 116 10.01 -10.80 1.76
C GLY A 116 10.92 -11.30 0.64
N SER A 117 12.04 -10.63 0.37
CA SER A 117 12.94 -10.96 -0.76
C SER A 117 13.63 -12.31 -0.67
N GLN A 118 13.66 -12.92 0.52
CA GLN A 118 14.21 -14.27 0.74
C GLN A 118 13.12 -15.34 0.79
N ASN A 119 11.88 -14.98 0.44
CA ASN A 119 10.76 -15.89 0.33
C ASN A 119 10.30 -15.96 -1.13
N ALA A 120 10.50 -17.11 -1.78
CA ALA A 120 10.14 -17.34 -3.17
C ALA A 120 8.64 -17.08 -3.45
N ASP A 121 7.77 -17.25 -2.45
CA ASP A 121 6.33 -16.98 -2.57
C ASP A 121 6.00 -15.48 -2.74
N ASN A 122 6.98 -14.58 -2.63
CA ASN A 122 6.79 -13.12 -2.78
C ASN A 122 7.30 -12.56 -4.12
N GLU A 123 7.85 -13.38 -5.01
CA GLU A 123 8.39 -12.92 -6.31
C GLU A 123 7.34 -12.31 -7.25
N TRP A 124 6.06 -12.57 -7.00
CA TRP A 124 4.94 -12.09 -7.83
C TRP A 124 4.64 -10.59 -7.65
N PHE A 125 5.28 -9.89 -6.71
CA PHE A 125 5.17 -8.44 -6.57
C PHE A 125 6.51 -7.78 -6.25
N SER A 126 6.58 -6.47 -6.45
CA SER A 126 7.77 -5.66 -6.15
C SER A 126 7.39 -4.27 -5.63
N VAL A 127 8.36 -3.61 -4.99
CA VAL A 127 8.28 -2.16 -4.70
C VAL A 127 9.06 -1.43 -5.79
N SER A 128 8.35 -0.72 -6.66
CA SER A 128 8.95 -0.02 -7.82
C SER A 128 9.43 1.39 -7.48
N GLU A 129 8.74 2.05 -6.56
CA GLU A 129 9.09 3.39 -6.08
C GLU A 129 8.82 3.50 -4.58
N ALA A 130 9.66 4.23 -3.86
CA ALA A 130 9.42 4.59 -2.47
C ALA A 130 9.98 5.98 -2.15
N PHE A 131 9.31 6.71 -1.25
CA PHE A 131 9.81 7.95 -0.68
C PHE A 131 9.30 8.13 0.75
N VAL A 132 10.03 8.91 1.54
CA VAL A 132 9.66 9.29 2.91
C VAL A 132 9.14 10.72 2.89
N VAL A 133 8.18 11.02 3.76
CA VAL A 133 7.74 12.39 4.04
C VAL A 133 7.59 12.58 5.53
N ASN A 134 7.87 13.78 6.03
CA ASN A 134 7.47 14.16 7.38
C ASN A 134 6.05 14.74 7.34
N ARG A 135 5.16 14.19 8.15
CA ARG A 135 3.78 14.66 8.29
C ARG A 135 3.45 14.86 9.75
N LYS A 136 3.23 16.12 10.15
CA LYS A 136 2.92 16.50 11.55
C LYS A 136 3.90 15.90 12.57
N GLY A 137 5.20 15.94 12.26
CA GLY A 137 6.25 15.40 13.12
C GLY A 137 6.39 13.87 13.12
N ARG A 138 5.78 13.17 12.15
CA ARG A 138 5.92 11.72 11.97
C ARG A 138 6.49 11.40 10.60
N GLN A 139 7.46 10.51 10.53
CA GLN A 139 7.96 9.99 9.26
C GLN A 139 6.99 8.94 8.70
N MET A 140 6.61 9.14 7.44
CA MET A 140 5.72 8.26 6.69
C MET A 140 6.43 7.78 5.44
N ALA A 141 6.41 6.48 5.15
CA ALA A 141 6.81 5.95 3.87
C ALA A 141 5.60 5.86 2.94
N CYS A 142 5.79 6.26 1.69
CA CYS A 142 4.88 5.98 0.59
C CYS A 142 5.61 5.08 -0.41
N ARG A 143 5.03 3.92 -0.72
CA ARG A 143 5.60 2.96 -1.68
C ARG A 143 4.58 2.57 -2.74
N LEU A 144 5.03 2.49 -3.98
CA LEU A 144 4.29 1.90 -5.10
C LEU A 144 4.62 0.41 -5.17
N MET A 145 3.63 -0.42 -4.89
CA MET A 145 3.70 -1.86 -5.04
C MET A 145 3.12 -2.26 -6.39
N GLN A 146 3.77 -3.17 -7.10
CA GLN A 146 3.37 -3.63 -8.42
C GLN A 146 3.35 -5.16 -8.48
N ASN A 147 2.38 -5.72 -9.20
CA ASN A 147 2.26 -7.12 -9.50
C ASN A 147 3.12 -7.44 -10.74
N ASN A 148 4.14 -8.27 -10.56
CA ASN A 148 5.09 -8.63 -11.60
C ASN A 148 4.45 -9.56 -12.66
N LEU A 149 3.40 -10.30 -12.30
CA LEU A 149 2.70 -11.21 -13.23
C LEU A 149 1.89 -10.47 -14.29
N THR A 150 1.45 -9.24 -13.99
CA THR A 150 0.74 -8.38 -14.96
C THR A 150 1.70 -7.61 -15.89
N GLN A 151 3.01 -7.69 -15.62
CA GLN A 151 4.07 -7.19 -16.48
C GLN A 151 4.68 -8.36 -17.26
N SER A 152 3.88 -9.04 -18.09
CA SER A 152 4.50 -9.84 -19.16
C SER A 152 5.17 -8.88 -20.15
N PRO A 153 6.41 -9.14 -20.60
CA PRO A 153 7.07 -8.29 -21.59
C PRO A 153 6.27 -8.29 -22.90
N PRO A 154 6.40 -7.27 -23.76
CA PRO A 154 6.06 -7.44 -25.17
C PRO A 154 6.95 -8.57 -25.69
N THR A 155 6.37 -9.73 -25.98
CA THR A 155 7.01 -10.72 -26.84
C THR A 155 7.00 -10.17 -28.26
N ASP A 156 7.99 -9.33 -28.56
CA ASP A 156 8.39 -9.08 -29.94
C ASP A 156 9.63 -9.93 -30.27
N SER A 157 9.46 -10.72 -31.33
CA SER A 157 10.47 -11.13 -32.31
C SER A 157 11.44 -12.26 -31.93
N THR A 158 11.17 -13.45 -32.49
CA THR A 158 11.89 -13.93 -33.69
C THR A 158 10.90 -14.58 -34.63
#